data_AF-A0A534W9Q6-F1
#
_entry.id   AF-A0A534W9Q6-F1
#
_cell.length_a   1.000
_cell.length_b   1.000
_cell.length_c   1.000
_cell.angle_alpha   90.00
_cell.angle_beta   90.00
_cell.angle_gamma   90.00
#
_symmetry.space_group_name_H-M   'P 1'
#
loop_
_entity.id
_entity.type
_entity.pdbx_description
1 polymer ?
#
loop_
_entity_poly.entity_id
_entity_poly.type
_entity_poly.pdbx_seq_one_letter_code
_entity_poly.pdbx_strand_id
1 'polypeptide(L)' 'MRLALLTLLAAAPAIAFDAYEIQVYDGRADEQGQAGLEVHLNRPRGGTLNVTFEPSYGVLPFWELGGYLQTSDGRY' A
#
# COMPACT_ATOMS: atom_id res chain seq x y z
N MET A 1 -1.94 -13.20 26.35
CA MET A 1 -2.56 -11.90 26.72
C MET A 1 -1.56 -10.75 26.79
N ARG A 2 -0.47 -10.83 27.56
CA ARG A 2 0.53 -9.73 27.66
C ARG A 2 1.18 -9.34 26.32
N LEU A 3 1.53 -10.31 25.48
CA LEU A 3 2.16 -10.06 24.18
C LEU A 3 1.21 -9.40 23.16
N ALA A 4 -0.08 -9.76 23.20
CA ALA A 4 -1.13 -9.16 22.37
C ALA A 4 -1.42 -7.70 22.78
N LEU A 5 -1.34 -7.40 24.08
CA LEU A 5 -1.47 -6.03 24.58
C LEU A 5 -0.30 -5.14 24.10
N LEU A 6 0.92 -5.69 24.09
CA LEU A 6 2.13 -4.98 23.64
C LEU A 6 2.11 -4.68 22.14
N THR A 7 1.52 -5.57 21.32
CA THR A 7 1.38 -5.36 19.86
C THR A 7 0.32 -4.31 19.53
N LEU A 8 -0.80 -4.28 20.27
CA LEU A 8 -1.81 -3.20 20.19
C LEU A 8 -1.26 -1.82 20.59
N LEU A 9 -0.35 -1.78 21.56
CA LEU A 9 0.32 -0.55 22.03
C LEU A 9 1.50 -0.12 21.15
N ALA A 10 1.94 -0.97 20.22
CA ALA A 10 3.01 -0.66 19.26
C ALA A 10 2.48 -0.05 17.94
N ALA A 11 1.16 0.15 17.82
CA ALA A 11 0.59 0.83 16.67
C ALA A 11 1.03 2.31 16.70
N ALA A 12 2.01 2.65 15.87
CA ALA A 12 2.40 4.04 15.65
C ALA A 12 1.20 4.82 15.11
N PRO A 13 1.07 6.12 15.43
CA PRO A 13 0.06 6.96 14.81
C PRO A 13 0.20 6.87 13.29
N ALA A 14 -0.91 6.61 12.60
CA ALA A 14 -0.95 6.71 11.15
C ALA A 14 -0.77 8.19 10.77
N ILE A 15 0.43 8.55 10.33
CA ILE A 15 0.75 9.89 9.85
C ILE A 15 0.44 9.90 8.35
N ALA A 16 -0.34 10.87 7.89
CA ALA A 16 -0.55 11.08 6.46
C ALA A 16 0.78 11.40 5.80
N PHE A 17 1.11 10.69 4.71
CA PHE A 17 2.36 10.91 3.98
C PHE A 17 2.38 12.27 3.26
N ASP A 18 1.21 12.77 2.85
CA ASP A 18 1.01 14.11 2.29
C ASP A 18 -0.33 14.72 2.78
N ALA A 19 -0.40 16.04 2.92
CA ALA A 19 -1.58 16.80 3.31
C ALA A 19 -2.70 16.81 2.25
N TYR A 20 -2.40 16.40 1.01
CA TYR A 20 -3.33 16.46 -0.11
C TYR A 20 -3.74 15.10 -0.68
N GLU A 21 -3.13 14.01 -0.22
CA GLU A 21 -3.38 12.67 -0.72
C GLU A 21 -4.26 11.87 0.26
N ILE A 22 -5.54 11.68 -0.10
CA ILE A 22 -6.44 10.76 0.59
C ILE A 22 -6.57 9.51 -0.29
N GLN A 23 -5.89 8.44 0.09
CA GLN A 23 -6.02 7.13 -0.54
C GLN A 23 -6.98 6.27 0.29
N VAL A 24 -8.05 5.82 -0.35
CA VAL A 24 -9.01 4.87 0.24
C VAL A 24 -8.71 3.51 -0.36
N TYR A 25 -8.17 2.62 0.47
CA TYR A 25 -7.86 1.25 0.08
C TYR A 25 -9.01 0.31 0.42
N ASP A 26 -9.28 -0.68 -0.45
CA ASP A 26 -9.98 -1.89 -0.03
C ASP A 26 -8.97 -2.73 0.77
N GLY A 27 -9.16 -2.85 2.08
CA GLY A 27 -8.23 -3.56 2.96
C GLY A 27 -8.33 -5.09 2.89
N ARG A 28 -8.98 -5.64 1.86
CA ARG A 28 -9.04 -7.09 1.65
C ARG A 28 -7.72 -7.58 1.09
N ALA A 29 -7.12 -8.54 1.78
CA ALA A 29 -6.04 -9.32 1.22
C ALA A 29 -6.55 -10.27 0.14
N ASP A 30 -5.76 -10.43 -0.92
CA ASP A 30 -5.83 -11.50 -1.92
C ASP A 30 -5.99 -12.85 -1.23
N GLU A 31 -6.82 -13.71 -1.83
CA GLU A 31 -6.95 -15.08 -1.38
C GLU A 31 -5.61 -15.82 -1.52
N GLN A 32 -5.44 -16.89 -0.73
CA GLN A 32 -4.24 -17.70 -0.85
C GLN A 32 -4.08 -18.23 -2.28
N GLY A 33 -2.97 -17.89 -2.93
CA GLY A 33 -2.65 -18.27 -4.31
C GLY A 33 -3.13 -17.28 -5.38
N GLN A 34 -3.88 -16.24 -5.00
CA GLN A 34 -4.33 -15.18 -5.90
C GLN A 34 -3.18 -14.19 -6.15
N ALA A 35 -3.02 -13.81 -7.42
CA ALA A 35 -2.15 -12.73 -7.83
C ALA A 35 -2.98 -11.49 -8.11
N GLY A 36 -2.58 -10.36 -7.54
CA GLY A 36 -3.16 -9.04 -7.76
C GLY A 36 -2.17 -8.09 -8.42
N LEU A 37 -2.72 -7.05 -9.05
CA LEU A 37 -1.96 -5.90 -9.51
C LEU A 37 -2.84 -4.67 -9.39
N GLU A 38 -2.42 -3.73 -8.55
CA GLU A 38 -2.99 -2.40 -8.51
C GLU A 38 -2.11 -1.40 -9.26
N VAL A 39 -2.77 -0.41 -9.86
CA VAL A 39 -2.10 0.67 -10.59
C VAL A 39 -2.62 2.00 -10.07
N HIS A 40 -1.68 2.82 -9.61
CA HIS A 40 -1.96 4.13 -9.03
C HIS A 40 -1.38 5.21 -9.92
N LEU A 41 -2.16 6.27 -10.15
CA LEU A 41 -1.80 7.42 -10.96
C LEU A 41 -2.00 8.69 -10.14
N ASN A 42 -0.91 9.36 -9.80
CA ASN A 42 -0.96 10.61 -9.06
C ASN A 42 -0.30 11.73 -9.87
N ARG A 43 -1.01 12.85 -10.06
CA ARG A 43 -0.46 14.07 -10.66
C ARG A 43 -0.93 15.28 -9.86
N PRO A 44 -0.12 15.78 -8.91
CA PRO A 44 -0.38 17.03 -8.24
C PRO A 44 -0.48 18.18 -9.26
N ARG A 45 -1.25 19.22 -8.93
CA ARG A 45 -1.38 20.39 -9.81
C ARG A 45 -0.02 21.06 -10.01
N GLY A 46 0.51 21.00 -11.23
CA GLY A 46 1.83 21.55 -11.57
C GLY A 46 3.01 20.68 -11.13
N GLY A 47 2.75 19.47 -10.61
CA GLY A 47 3.77 18.50 -10.21
C GLY A 47 4.00 17.39 -11.22
N THR A 48 4.93 16.50 -10.87
CA THR A 48 5.29 15.29 -11.61
C THR A 48 4.13 14.29 -11.66
N LEU A 49 4.01 13.58 -12.78
CA LEU A 49 3.17 12.37 -12.85
C LEU A 49 3.90 11.20 -12.19
N ASN A 50 3.33 10.68 -11.12
CA ASN A 50 3.76 9.42 -10.54
C ASN A 50 2.85 8.29 -11.02
N VAL A 51 3.46 7.21 -11.48
CA VAL A 51 2.77 5.97 -11.83
C VAL A 51 3.36 4.85 -10.99
N THR A 52 2.52 4.20 -10.20
CA THR A 52 2.92 3.13 -9.29
C THR A 52 2.21 1.84 -9.67
N PHE A 53 3.00 0.76 -9.70
CA PHE A 53 2.51 -0.60 -9.83
C PHE A 53 2.72 -1.32 -8.51
N GLU A 54 1.65 -1.88 -7.98
CA GLU A 54 1.64 -2.64 -6.73
C GLU A 54 1.22 -4.08 -7.02
N PRO A 55 2.15 -4.95 -7.45
CA PRO A 55 1.86 -6.38 -7.58
C PRO A 55 1.73 -7.02 -6.20
N SER A 56 0.76 -7.91 -6.05
CA SER A 56 0.50 -8.65 -4.81
C SER A 56 0.32 -10.14 -5.08
N TYR A 57 0.60 -10.95 -4.06
CA TYR A 57 0.31 -12.38 -4.07
C TYR A 57 -0.11 -12.86 -2.68
N GLY A 58 -1.30 -13.44 -2.58
CA GLY A 58 -1.79 -14.06 -1.35
C GLY A 58 -0.99 -15.32 -1.01
N VAL A 59 -0.35 -15.35 0.16
CA VAL A 59 0.54 -16.45 0.57
C VAL A 59 -0.10 -17.40 1.58
N LEU A 60 -0.84 -16.85 2.56
CA LEU A 60 -1.58 -17.56 3.60
C LEU A 60 -2.92 -16.83 3.81
N PRO A 61 -3.90 -17.42 4.52
CA PRO A 61 -5.14 -16.71 4.83
C PRO A 61 -4.85 -15.37 5.52
N PHE A 62 -5.30 -14.26 4.91
CA PHE A 62 -5.08 -12.88 5.34
C PHE A 62 -3.63 -12.37 5.27
N TRP A 63 -2.75 -13.04 4.52
CA TRP A 63 -1.38 -12.60 4.31
C TRP A 63 -1.07 -12.47 2.82
N GLU A 64 -0.44 -11.35 2.47
CA GLU A 64 0.05 -11.08 1.12
C GLU A 64 1.53 -10.71 1.15
N LEU A 65 2.20 -11.06 0.06
CA LEU A 65 3.47 -10.47 -0.31
C LEU A 65 3.23 -9.47 -1.43
N GLY A 66 3.58 -8.20 -1.18
CA GLY A 66 3.42 -7.12 -2.15
C GLY A 66 4.75 -6.53 -2.59
N GLY A 67 4.74 -5.89 -3.75
CA GLY A 67 5.80 -5.03 -4.25
C GLY A 67 5.31 -3.60 -4.49
N TYR A 68 6.24 -2.65 -4.57
CA TYR A 68 5.95 -1.26 -4.86
C TYR A 68 6.97 -0.74 -5.89
N LEU A 69 6.50 -0.43 -7.09
CA LEU A 69 7.33 0.05 -8.19
C LEU A 69 6.77 1.37 -8.70
N GLN A 70 7.44 2.48 -8.41
CA GLN A 70 7.01 3.81 -8.82
C GLN A 70 7.95 4.41 -9.88
N THR A 71 7.36 5.09 -10.85
CA THR A 71 8.04 6.03 -11.74
C THR A 71 7.57 7.45 -11.51
N SER A 72 8.44 8.40 -11.80
CA SER A 72 8.16 9.83 -11.79
C SER A 72 8.47 10.41 -13.17
N ASP A 73 7.45 10.88 -13.89
CA ASP A 73 7.52 11.36 -15.27
C ASP A 73 8.17 10.32 -16.23
N GLY A 74 7.93 9.03 -15.97
CA GLY A 74 8.50 7.92 -16.74
C GLY A 74 9.97 7.61 -16.44
N ARG A 75 10.50 8.12 -15.33
CA ARG A 75 11.87 7.84 -14.85
C ARG A 75 11.80 7.03 -13.55
N TYR A 76 12.77 6.13 -13.36
CA TYR A 76 12.96 5.28 -12.18
C TYR A 76 14.17 5.76 -11.37
#